data_AF-A0AAV4RUK9-F1
#
_entry.id   AF-A0AAV4RUK9-F1
#
_cell.length_a   1.000
_cell.length_b   1.000
_cell.length_c   1.000
_cell.angle_alpha   90.00
_cell.angle_beta   90.00
_cell.angle_gamma   90.00
#
_symmetry.space_group_name_H-M   'P 1'
#
loop_
_entity.id
_entity.type
_entity.pdbx_description
1 polymer ?
#
loop_
_entity_poly.entity_id
_entity_poly.type
_entity_poly.pdbx_seq_one_letter_code
_entity_poly.pdbx_strand_id
1 'polypeptide(L)'
;MANTAFRILARTANTVKCGKHYVPQRNLNLHEHISLGLLASAGVRVPKFGVAKTPDEALQAAEKLGSKDFVVKAQVLAGGRGKGTFEGGLKGGVKTAFSPQEAKDLASQMLGKRLITKQTGEKGVLCNEVMVAERLYTRREYYFAIMLEILGGL
;
A
#
# COMPACT_ATOMS: atom_id res chain seq x y z
N MET A 1 -2.38 13.34 51.17
CA MET A 1 -3.21 12.15 50.88
C MET A 1 -4.39 12.57 50.01
N ALA A 2 -4.47 12.09 48.78
CA ALA A 2 -5.69 11.87 47.98
C ALA A 2 -5.22 11.47 46.58
N ASN A 3 -5.14 10.16 46.37
CA ASN A 3 -4.70 9.53 45.14
C ASN A 3 -5.89 9.56 44.16
N THR A 4 -6.00 10.61 43.36
CA THR A 4 -7.01 10.68 42.30
C THR A 4 -6.56 9.80 41.15
N ALA A 5 -6.92 8.52 41.27
CA ALA A 5 -6.72 7.50 40.25
C ALA A 5 -7.26 8.00 38.91
N PHE A 6 -6.34 8.26 37.99
CA PHE A 6 -6.60 8.41 36.57
C PHE A 6 -7.20 7.07 36.10
N ARG A 7 -8.53 6.95 36.16
CA ARG A 7 -9.27 5.85 35.53
C ARG A 7 -9.12 6.03 34.02
N ILE A 8 -8.02 5.50 33.49
CA ILE A 8 -7.91 5.16 32.08
C ILE A 8 -9.06 4.18 31.85
N LEU A 9 -10.11 4.66 31.19
CA LEU A 9 -11.08 3.82 30.50
C LEU A 9 -10.26 2.94 29.56
N ALA A 10 -9.91 1.75 30.03
CA ALA A 10 -9.42 0.68 29.20
C ALA A 10 -10.56 0.36 28.23
N ARG A 11 -10.56 1.05 27.08
CA ARG A 11 -11.24 0.57 25.89
C ARG A 11 -10.81 -0.88 25.77
N THR A 12 -11.77 -1.79 25.84
CA THR A 12 -11.58 -3.22 25.60
C THR A 12 -10.88 -3.36 24.25
N ALA A 13 -9.54 -3.44 24.27
CA ALA A 13 -8.77 -3.70 23.08
C ALA A 13 -9.16 -5.12 22.66
N ASN A 14 -9.77 -5.26 21.48
CA ASN A 14 -10.04 -6.59 20.95
C ASN A 14 -8.71 -7.32 20.87
N THR A 15 -8.57 -8.40 21.64
CA THR A 15 -7.39 -9.26 21.65
C THR A 15 -7.74 -10.62 21.10
N VAL A 16 -6.89 -11.17 20.23
CA VAL A 16 -7.04 -12.53 19.71
C VAL A 16 -6.08 -13.46 20.45
N LYS A 17 -6.56 -14.65 20.83
CA LYS A 17 -5.72 -15.69 21.43
C LYS A 17 -4.82 -16.31 20.35
N CYS A 18 -3.50 -16.17 20.49
CA CYS A 18 -2.49 -16.79 19.65
C CYS A 18 -1.62 -17.69 20.53
N GLY A 19 -1.90 -18.99 20.56
CA GLY A 19 -1.26 -19.92 21.49
C GLY A 19 -1.58 -19.58 22.96
N LYS A 20 -0.53 -19.32 23.77
CA LYS A 20 -0.65 -18.94 25.19
C LYS A 20 -0.81 -17.42 25.41
N HIS A 21 -0.73 -16.60 24.37
CA HIS A 21 -0.71 -15.15 24.48
C HIS A 21 -1.96 -14.51 23.88
N TYR A 22 -2.34 -13.35 24.43
CA TYR A 22 -3.34 -12.47 23.84
C TYR A 22 -2.63 -11.34 23.11
N VAL A 23 -2.88 -11.24 21.81
CA VAL A 23 -2.30 -10.19 20.97
C VAL A 23 -3.37 -9.19 20.56
N PRO A 24 -3.07 -7.89 20.48
CA PRO A 24 -4.01 -6.90 19.97
C PRO A 24 -4.46 -7.24 18.56
N GLN A 25 -5.76 -7.22 18.32
CA GLN A 25 -6.34 -7.40 16.99
C GLN A 25 -6.11 -6.14 16.16
N ARG A 26 -5.42 -6.28 15.02
CA ARG A 26 -5.20 -5.18 14.07
C ARG A 26 -6.29 -5.24 13.00
N ASN A 27 -7.26 -4.33 13.10
CA ASN A 27 -8.38 -4.24 12.15
C ASN A 27 -8.16 -3.22 11.03
N LEU A 28 -6.98 -2.62 10.95
CA LEU A 28 -6.68 -1.54 10.01
C LEU A 28 -5.68 -2.03 8.96
N ASN A 29 -6.10 -1.94 7.70
CA ASN A 29 -5.23 -2.07 6.55
C ASN A 29 -5.32 -0.76 5.75
N LEU A 30 -4.17 -0.17 5.44
CA LEU A 30 -4.09 1.06 4.65
C LEU A 30 -3.48 0.73 3.29
N HIS A 31 -3.98 1.39 2.25
CA HIS A 31 -3.32 1.38 0.95
C HIS A 31 -1.95 2.08 1.04
N GLU A 32 -1.06 1.74 0.09
CA GLU A 32 0.30 2.29 0.03
C GLU A 32 0.26 3.82 -0.05
N HIS A 33 -0.59 4.39 -0.91
CA HIS A 33 -0.68 5.84 -1.08
C HIS A 33 -1.11 6.58 0.20
N ILE A 34 -1.99 5.99 1.02
CA ILE A 34 -2.44 6.57 2.30
C ILE A 34 -1.26 6.57 3.28
N SER A 35 -0.57 5.43 3.37
CA SER A 35 0.62 5.29 4.23
C SER A 35 1.72 6.28 3.83
N LEU A 36 1.98 6.45 2.53
CA LEU A 36 2.95 7.42 2.02
C LEU A 36 2.52 8.87 2.31
N GLY A 37 1.22 9.19 2.21
CA GLY A 37 0.70 10.50 2.58
C GLY A 37 0.92 10.84 4.06
N LEU A 38 0.73 9.87 4.95
CA LEU A 38 1.01 10.01 6.39
C LEU A 38 2.51 10.20 6.68
N LEU A 39 3.37 9.47 5.97
CA LEU A 39 4.82 9.64 6.07
C LEU A 39 5.24 11.03 5.58
N ALA A 40 4.70 11.48 4.45
CA ALA A 40 4.97 12.81 3.89
C ALA A 40 4.55 13.93 4.84
N SER A 41 3.35 13.83 5.45
CA SER A 41 2.87 14.84 6.41
C SER A 41 3.70 14.90 7.69
N ALA A 42 4.38 13.80 8.05
CA ALA A 42 5.34 13.73 9.13
C ALA A 42 6.77 14.15 8.74
N GLY A 43 6.98 14.66 7.51
CA GLY A 43 8.28 15.13 7.02
C GLY A 43 9.22 14.03 6.52
N VAL A 44 8.75 12.79 6.40
CA VAL A 44 9.52 11.69 5.80
C VAL A 44 9.50 11.85 4.28
N ARG A 45 10.68 11.82 3.65
CA ARG A 45 10.78 11.88 2.17
C ARG A 45 10.16 10.63 1.56
N VAL A 46 9.18 10.84 0.68
CA VAL A 46 8.55 9.80 -0.14
C VAL A 46 8.60 10.21 -1.61
N PRO A 47 8.51 9.26 -2.56
CA PRO A 47 8.37 9.60 -3.97
C PRO A 47 7.13 10.46 -4.20
N LYS A 48 7.18 11.44 -5.11
CA LYS A 48 5.98 12.11 -5.60
C LYS A 48 5.07 11.11 -6.31
N PHE A 49 3.76 11.24 -6.10
CA PHE A 49 2.79 10.36 -6.74
C PHE A 49 1.44 11.04 -6.95
N GLY A 50 0.64 10.47 -7.84
CA GLY A 50 -0.80 10.70 -7.97
C GLY A 50 -1.57 9.38 -7.88
N VAL A 51 -2.81 9.44 -7.43
CA VAL A 51 -3.74 8.29 -7.39
C VAL A 51 -4.76 8.47 -8.49
N ALA A 52 -5.09 7.37 -9.16
CA ALA A 52 -6.03 7.34 -10.27
C ALA A 52 -7.01 6.18 -10.12
N LYS A 53 -8.30 6.46 -10.33
CA LYS A 53 -9.41 5.50 -10.39
C LYS A 53 -9.86 5.24 -11.82
N THR A 54 -9.41 6.07 -12.76
CA THR A 54 -9.64 5.91 -14.19
C THR A 54 -8.31 5.93 -14.96
N PRO A 55 -8.25 5.34 -16.17
CA PRO A 55 -7.06 5.43 -17.01
C PRO A 55 -6.67 6.87 -17.37
N ASP A 56 -7.65 7.75 -17.55
CA ASP A 56 -7.40 9.17 -17.85
C ASP A 56 -6.84 9.94 -16.65
N GLU A 57 -7.29 9.63 -15.43
CA GLU A 57 -6.65 10.16 -14.22
C GLU A 57 -5.19 9.69 -14.10
N ALA A 58 -4.86 8.48 -14.55
CA ALA A 58 -3.48 7.98 -14.53
C ALA A 58 -2.60 8.74 -15.53
N LEU A 59 -3.14 9.08 -16.71
CA LEU A 59 -2.48 9.95 -17.69
C LEU A 59 -2.19 11.32 -17.07
N GLN A 60 -3.21 11.97 -16.51
CA GLN A 60 -3.07 13.29 -15.89
C GLN A 60 -2.10 13.28 -14.70
N ALA A 61 -2.11 12.21 -13.90
CA ALA A 61 -1.16 12.04 -12.81
C ALA A 61 0.29 11.96 -13.33
N ALA A 62 0.53 11.20 -14.40
CA ALA A 62 1.84 11.12 -15.04
C ALA A 62 2.29 12.47 -15.63
N GLU A 63 1.40 13.19 -16.32
CA GLU A 63 1.69 14.53 -16.85
C GLU A 63 2.06 15.53 -15.75
N LYS A 64 1.31 15.54 -14.64
CA LYS A 64 1.59 16.41 -13.49
C LYS A 64 2.93 16.12 -12.83
N LEU A 65 3.41 14.86 -12.88
CA LEU A 65 4.72 14.50 -12.37
C LEU A 65 5.87 15.03 -13.25
N GLY A 66 5.61 15.28 -14.54
CA GLY A 66 6.58 15.91 -15.45
C GLY A 66 7.87 15.12 -15.67
N SER A 67 7.84 13.79 -15.47
CA SER A 67 8.99 12.89 -15.66
C SER A 67 8.94 12.20 -17.02
N LYS A 68 10.07 11.59 -17.42
CA LYS A 68 10.16 10.72 -18.60
C LYS A 68 9.77 9.28 -18.31
N ASP A 69 9.80 8.89 -17.03
CA ASP A 69 9.38 7.56 -16.60
C ASP A 69 8.77 7.55 -15.19
N PHE A 70 7.94 6.54 -14.98
CA PHE A 70 7.02 6.42 -13.85
C PHE A 70 6.91 4.96 -13.41
N VAL A 71 6.35 4.76 -12.22
CA VAL A 71 5.96 3.44 -11.74
C VAL A 71 4.45 3.44 -11.48
N VAL A 72 3.71 2.61 -12.22
CA VAL A 72 2.28 2.34 -12.02
C VAL A 72 2.13 1.17 -11.06
N LYS A 73 1.50 1.41 -9.91
CA LYS A 73 1.35 0.44 -8.82
C LYS A 73 -0.11 0.18 -8.50
N ALA A 74 -0.54 -1.06 -8.64
CA ALA A 74 -1.86 -1.51 -8.23
C ALA A 74 -2.09 -1.27 -6.73
N GLN A 75 -3.18 -0.59 -6.37
CA GLN A 75 -3.57 -0.38 -4.97
C GLN A 75 -4.48 -1.52 -4.52
N VAL A 76 -3.89 -2.60 -4.03
CA VAL A 76 -4.60 -3.73 -3.39
C VAL A 76 -4.06 -3.98 -2.00
N LEU A 77 -4.94 -4.37 -1.06
CA LEU A 77 -4.57 -4.71 0.32
C LEU A 77 -4.00 -6.13 0.41
N ALA A 78 -2.95 -6.38 -0.37
CA ALA A 78 -2.19 -7.62 -0.38
C ALA A 78 -0.74 -7.34 -0.80
N GLY A 79 0.19 -8.08 -0.23
CA GLY A 79 1.60 -8.10 -0.64
C GLY A 79 1.82 -8.99 -1.87
N GLY A 80 3.07 -9.05 -2.34
CA GLY A 80 3.43 -9.88 -3.50
C GLY A 80 2.97 -9.34 -4.86
N ARG A 81 2.47 -8.09 -4.92
CA ARG A 81 1.95 -7.44 -6.13
C ARG A 81 2.88 -7.54 -7.34
N GLY A 82 4.19 -7.31 -7.16
CA GLY A 82 5.16 -7.34 -8.25
C GLY A 82 5.28 -8.69 -8.97
N LYS A 83 4.96 -9.80 -8.29
CA LYS A 83 4.96 -11.16 -8.86
C LYS A 83 3.55 -11.68 -9.18
N GLY A 84 2.53 -10.86 -8.97
CA GLY A 84 1.14 -11.23 -9.22
C GLY A 84 0.78 -11.19 -10.71
N THR A 85 -0.42 -11.67 -11.03
CA THR A 85 -0.97 -11.67 -12.39
C THR A 85 -2.41 -11.18 -12.34
N PHE A 86 -2.79 -10.28 -13.23
CA PHE A 86 -4.18 -9.86 -13.40
C PHE A 86 -4.97 -10.89 -14.22
N GLU A 87 -6.28 -10.96 -14.01
CA GLU A 87 -7.19 -11.81 -14.80
C GLU A 87 -7.10 -11.57 -16.32
N GLY A 88 -6.74 -10.37 -16.75
CA GLY A 88 -6.49 -10.04 -18.16
C GLY A 88 -5.12 -10.46 -18.71
N GLY A 89 -4.34 -11.24 -17.96
CA GLY A 89 -3.02 -11.75 -18.38
C GLY A 89 -1.83 -10.82 -18.11
N LEU A 90 -2.07 -9.57 -17.68
CA LEU A 90 -1.00 -8.64 -17.32
C LEU A 90 -0.19 -9.20 -16.13
N LYS A 91 1.11 -9.43 -16.34
CA LYS A 91 2.05 -9.87 -15.31
C LYS A 91 2.63 -8.68 -14.54
N GLY A 92 2.48 -8.74 -13.22
CA GLY A 92 2.98 -7.78 -12.24
C GLY A 92 2.00 -6.64 -11.94
N GLY A 93 1.74 -6.40 -10.66
CA GLY A 93 1.00 -5.24 -10.14
C GLY A 93 1.86 -4.00 -9.88
N VAL A 94 3.13 -4.03 -10.29
CA VAL A 94 4.07 -2.91 -10.23
C VAL A 94 4.80 -2.87 -11.58
N LYS A 95 4.58 -1.81 -12.35
CA LYS A 95 5.04 -1.70 -13.75
C LYS A 95 5.70 -0.35 -13.98
N THR A 96 6.81 -0.34 -14.70
CA THR A 96 7.42 0.89 -15.20
C THR A 96 6.68 1.35 -16.45
N ALA A 97 6.50 2.66 -16.59
CA ALA A 97 5.99 3.31 -17.80
C ALA A 97 6.98 4.39 -18.24
N PHE A 98 7.18 4.57 -19.54
CA PHE A 98 8.10 5.52 -20.17
C PHE A 98 7.38 6.67 -20.89
N SER A 99 6.07 6.79 -20.70
CA SER A 99 5.27 7.94 -21.13
C SER A 99 3.96 8.02 -20.33
N PRO A 100 3.30 9.19 -20.28
CA PRO A 100 1.96 9.30 -19.72
C PRO A 100 0.93 8.39 -20.41
N GLN A 101 1.08 8.18 -21.72
CA GLN A 101 0.21 7.28 -22.46
C GLN A 101 0.40 5.81 -22.03
N GLU A 102 1.65 5.37 -21.86
CA GLU A 102 1.92 4.01 -21.35
C GLU A 102 1.39 3.84 -19.92
N ALA A 103 1.45 4.90 -19.09
CA ALA A 103 0.86 4.86 -17.75
C ALA A 103 -0.67 4.64 -17.80
N LYS A 104 -1.36 5.30 -18.74
CA LYS A 104 -2.79 5.10 -19.02
C LYS A 104 -3.09 3.68 -19.50
N ASP A 105 -2.29 3.16 -20.43
CA ASP A 105 -2.48 1.83 -21.01
C ASP A 105 -2.24 0.73 -19.97
N LEU A 106 -1.29 0.91 -19.06
CA LEU A 106 -1.09 0.01 -17.93
C LEU A 106 -2.24 0.13 -16.92
N ALA A 107 -2.68 1.35 -16.61
CA ALA A 107 -3.80 1.56 -15.69
C ALA A 107 -5.10 0.91 -16.19
N SER A 108 -5.41 1.00 -17.49
CA SER A 108 -6.58 0.34 -18.09
C SER A 108 -6.53 -1.20 -18.00
N GLN A 109 -5.32 -1.76 -17.96
CA GLN A 109 -5.13 -3.19 -17.78
C GLN A 109 -5.21 -3.64 -16.31
N MET A 110 -5.08 -2.72 -15.36
CA MET A 110 -5.15 -3.01 -13.91
C MET A 110 -6.54 -2.70 -13.32
N LEU A 111 -7.08 -1.53 -13.63
CA LEU A 111 -8.31 -1.01 -13.04
C LEU A 111 -9.51 -1.89 -13.41
N GLY A 112 -10.34 -2.20 -12.40
CA GLY A 112 -11.52 -3.04 -12.55
C GLY A 112 -11.22 -4.54 -12.75
N LYS A 113 -9.95 -4.95 -12.67
CA LYS A 113 -9.52 -6.36 -12.78
C LYS A 113 -8.99 -6.87 -11.44
N ARG A 114 -9.08 -8.18 -11.21
CA ARG A 114 -8.52 -8.79 -10.00
C ARG A 114 -7.05 -9.10 -10.19
N LEU A 115 -6.24 -8.70 -9.21
CA LEU A 115 -4.84 -9.08 -9.09
C LEU A 115 -4.71 -10.33 -8.23
N ILE A 116 -4.17 -11.39 -8.81
CA ILE A 116 -3.87 -12.65 -8.14
C ILE A 116 -2.42 -12.62 -7.68
N THR A 117 -2.19 -12.88 -6.41
CA THR A 117 -0.87 -13.01 -5.79
C THR A 117 -0.84 -14.27 -4.93
N LYS A 118 0.35 -14.67 -4.46
CA LYS A 118 0.49 -15.75 -3.47
C LYS A 118 -0.34 -15.51 -2.19
N GLN A 119 -0.58 -14.25 -1.81
CA GLN A 119 -1.27 -13.90 -0.57
C GLN A 119 -2.79 -13.78 -0.74
N THR A 120 -3.30 -13.55 -1.96
CA THR A 120 -4.74 -13.40 -2.22
C THR A 120 -5.43 -14.72 -2.54
N GLY A 121 -4.66 -15.75 -2.92
CA GLY A 121 -5.19 -16.97 -3.52
C GLY A 121 -5.82 -16.72 -4.89
N GLU A 122 -6.46 -17.75 -5.44
CA GLU A 122 -7.01 -17.77 -6.81
C GLU A 122 -8.09 -16.72 -7.06
N LYS A 123 -8.83 -16.33 -6.01
CA LYS A 123 -9.90 -15.32 -6.11
C LYS A 123 -9.38 -13.90 -6.41
N GLY A 124 -8.09 -13.66 -6.18
CA GLY A 124 -7.47 -12.34 -6.34
C GLY A 124 -8.14 -11.23 -5.51
N VAL A 125 -7.68 -10.00 -5.71
CA VAL A 125 -8.30 -8.80 -5.14
C VAL A 125 -8.54 -7.79 -6.24
N LEU A 126 -9.74 -7.22 -6.28
CA LEU A 126 -10.13 -6.20 -7.26
C LEU A 126 -9.27 -4.94 -7.09
N CYS A 127 -8.67 -4.48 -8.19
CA CYS A 127 -7.89 -3.26 -8.22
C CYS A 127 -8.79 -2.10 -8.70
N ASN A 128 -9.28 -1.28 -7.77
CA ASN A 128 -10.13 -0.13 -8.09
C ASN A 128 -9.33 1.17 -8.27
N GLU A 129 -8.06 1.19 -7.85
CA GLU A 129 -7.21 2.36 -7.88
C GLU A 129 -5.78 1.96 -8.23
N VAL A 130 -5.07 2.82 -8.93
CA VAL A 130 -3.64 2.71 -9.17
C VAL A 130 -2.94 3.96 -8.65
N MET A 131 -1.68 3.81 -8.25
CA MET A 131 -0.81 4.92 -7.92
C MET A 131 0.24 5.07 -9.02
N VAL A 132 0.33 6.25 -9.60
CA VAL A 132 1.40 6.63 -10.54
C VAL A 132 2.42 7.41 -9.73
N ALA A 133 3.62 6.86 -9.58
CA ALA A 133 4.69 7.47 -8.81
C ALA A 133 5.88 7.83 -9.70
N GLU A 134 6.65 8.84 -9.32
CA GLU A 134 7.96 9.10 -9.93
C GLU A 134 8.86 7.88 -9.77
N ARG A 135 9.66 7.58 -10.79
CA ARG A 135 10.63 6.50 -10.70
C ARG A 135 11.88 6.99 -9.97
N LEU A 136 12.23 6.30 -8.89
CA LEU A 136 13.52 6.50 -8.21
C LEU A 136 14.52 5.44 -8.65
N TYR A 137 15.76 5.86 -8.88
CA TYR A 137 16.87 4.99 -9.29
C TYR A 137 17.64 4.54 -8.05
N THR A 138 17.22 3.41 -7.50
CA THR A 138 17.75 2.90 -6.24
C THR A 138 19.11 2.24 -6.43
N ARG A 139 20.15 2.75 -5.73
CA ARG A 139 21.48 2.10 -5.68
C ARG A 139 21.55 0.95 -4.67
N ARG A 140 20.78 1.06 -3.57
CA ARG A 140 20.71 0.09 -2.48
C ARG A 140 19.30 0.06 -1.91
N GLU A 141 18.80 -1.13 -1.66
CA GLU A 141 17.49 -1.35 -1.04
C GLU A 141 17.69 -1.97 0.35
N TYR A 142 16.93 -1.47 1.32
CA TYR A 142 16.99 -1.92 2.71
C TYR A 142 15.58 -2.25 3.19
N TYR A 143 15.49 -3.28 4.02
CA TYR A 143 14.30 -3.53 4.81
C TYR A 143 14.45 -2.82 6.16
N PHE A 144 13.45 -2.00 6.52
CA PHE A 144 13.39 -1.30 7.79
C PHE A 144 11.98 -1.40 8.36
N ALA A 145 11.87 -1.69 9.65
CA ALA A 145 10.60 -1.78 10.36
C ALA A 145 10.77 -1.27 11.79
N ILE A 146 9.78 -0.52 12.26
CA ILE A 146 9.60 -0.16 13.66
C ILE A 146 8.33 -0.86 14.13
N MET A 147 8.42 -1.62 15.20
CA MET A 147 7.28 -2.28 15.81
C MET A 147 7.30 -2.05 17.31
N LEU A 148 6.12 -1.87 17.89
CA LEU A 148 5.97 -1.98 19.33
C LEU A 148 6.20 -3.44 19.72
N GLU A 149 7.27 -3.68 20.45
CA GLU A 149 7.53 -4.98 21.06
C GLU A 149 6.69 -5.09 22.33
N ILE A 150 5.77 -6.05 22.34
CA ILE A 150 4.94 -6.35 23.50
C ILE A 150 5.56 -7.59 24.14
N LEU A 151 6.39 -7.40 25.17
CA LEU A 151 7.04 -8.50 25.88
C LEU A 151 5.96 -9.26 26.65
N GLY A 152 5.60 -10.45 26.17
CA GLY A 152 4.59 -11.30 26.80
C GLY A 152 5.17 -11.99 28.04
N GLY A 153 5.11 -11.33 29.20
CA GLY A 153 5.49 -11.96 30.47
C GLY A 153 5.45 -11.03 31.67
N LEU A 154 4.27 -10.91 32.30
CA LEU A 154 4.03 -10.95 33.75
C LEU A 154 2.57 -11.39 33.95
#